data_AF-A0A182T832-F1
#
_entry.id   AF-A0A182T832-F1
#
_cell.length_a   1.000
_cell.length_b   1.000
_cell.length_c   1.000
_cell.angle_alpha   90.00
_cell.angle_beta   90.00
_cell.angle_gamma   90.00
#
_symmetry.space_group_name_H-M   'P 1'
#
loop_
_entity.id
_entity.type
_entity.pdbx_description
1 polymer ?
#
loop_
_entity_poly.entity_id
_entity_poly.type
_entity_poly.pdbx_seq_one_letter_code
_entity_poly.pdbx_strand_id
1 'polypeptide(L)'
;TRKLSNYSKKAFGSADEQGVAKISGGQHCRAMFWLAGFGWLPADPADVTKMRLAEKKENGDPAVEAVGDYLFGNWEMNWVGFNYARDFALSPVAEQGDLNNFGYPYAEVDGDPLNFYDPAEFSYDYQTWAENKKVTIDIKDMTCSLCVISINKALRSTDGVIKAKASLKTHQAEVIVPEGFENQALLTAISRTGYTGEIQEVVSVP
;
A
#
# COMPACT_ATOMS: atom_id res chain seq x y z
N THR A 1 -20.92 -5.39 12.94
CA THR A 1 -20.79 -6.78 13.45
C THR A 1 -20.07 -7.62 12.41
N ARG A 2 -18.84 -8.09 12.70
CA ARG A 2 -18.06 -8.95 11.79
C ARG A 2 -18.72 -10.35 11.74
N LYS A 3 -19.81 -10.51 10.98
CA LYS A 3 -20.58 -11.77 10.91
C LYS A 3 -19.69 -12.99 10.64
N LEU A 4 -18.68 -12.82 9.81
CA LEU A 4 -17.76 -13.89 9.40
C LEU A 4 -16.72 -14.27 10.48
N SER A 5 -16.39 -13.37 11.43
CA SER A 5 -15.41 -13.68 12.49
C SER A 5 -15.88 -14.75 13.47
N ASN A 6 -17.18 -15.05 13.49
CA ASN A 6 -17.76 -16.14 14.28
C ASN A 6 -17.38 -17.53 13.72
N TYR A 7 -17.04 -17.60 12.43
CA TYR A 7 -16.71 -18.86 11.76
C TYR A 7 -15.19 -19.09 11.69
N SER A 8 -14.40 -18.03 11.58
CA SER A 8 -12.94 -18.12 11.65
C SER A 8 -12.32 -16.78 12.05
N LYS A 9 -11.32 -16.81 12.93
CA LYS A 9 -10.50 -15.64 13.28
C LYS A 9 -9.32 -15.42 12.32
N LYS A 10 -9.00 -16.40 11.47
CA LYS A 10 -7.78 -16.43 10.64
C LYS A 10 -8.06 -16.48 9.14
N ALA A 11 -9.25 -16.92 8.72
CA ALA A 11 -9.60 -17.01 7.31
C ALA A 11 -9.98 -15.65 6.71
N PHE A 12 -10.54 -14.75 7.51
CA PHE A 12 -11.05 -13.45 7.06
C PHE A 12 -10.14 -12.31 7.51
N GLY A 13 -10.24 -11.16 6.84
CA GLY A 13 -9.43 -9.98 7.15
C GLY A 13 -9.60 -9.52 8.61
N SER A 14 -8.49 -9.25 9.28
CA SER A 14 -8.45 -8.76 10.66
C SER A 14 -7.38 -7.68 10.82
N ALA A 15 -7.57 -6.81 11.81
CA ALA A 15 -6.58 -5.85 12.27
C ALA A 15 -6.22 -6.17 13.72
N ASP A 16 -5.05 -5.72 14.17
CA ASP A 16 -4.61 -5.79 15.56
C ASP A 16 -5.41 -4.83 16.48
N GLU A 17 -5.05 -4.79 17.76
CA GLU A 17 -5.71 -3.97 18.77
C GLU A 17 -5.57 -2.46 18.50
N GLN A 18 -4.57 -2.07 17.71
CA GLN A 18 -4.30 -0.70 17.27
C GLN A 18 -5.01 -0.37 15.96
N GLY A 19 -5.75 -1.31 15.37
CA GLY A 19 -6.45 -1.13 14.10
C GLY A 19 -5.56 -1.28 12.88
N VAL A 20 -4.34 -1.80 13.03
CA VAL A 20 -3.38 -2.02 11.94
C VAL A 20 -3.52 -3.45 11.39
N ALA A 21 -3.59 -3.58 10.07
CA ALA A 21 -3.70 -4.87 9.40
C ALA A 21 -2.41 -5.19 8.64
N LYS A 22 -1.79 -6.35 8.93
CA LYS A 22 -0.69 -6.88 8.12
C LYS A 22 -1.27 -7.65 6.93
N ILE A 23 -1.33 -6.99 5.77
CA ILE A 23 -2.02 -7.51 4.56
C ILE A 23 -1.10 -8.19 3.55
N SER A 24 0.17 -8.47 3.89
CA SER A 24 1.16 -9.03 2.95
C SER A 24 0.74 -10.37 2.31
N GLY A 25 -0.14 -11.13 2.97
CA GLY A 25 -0.74 -12.36 2.42
C GLY A 25 -2.25 -12.23 2.12
N GLY A 26 -2.77 -11.01 2.05
CA GLY A 26 -4.20 -10.69 1.97
C GLY A 26 -4.73 -10.50 0.55
N GLN A 27 -3.92 -10.76 -0.48
CA GLN A 27 -4.40 -10.71 -1.87
C GLN A 27 -5.50 -11.74 -2.07
N HIS A 28 -6.61 -11.29 -2.66
CA HIS A 28 -7.81 -12.11 -2.78
C HIS A 28 -8.56 -11.76 -4.05
N CYS A 29 -8.97 -12.79 -4.79
CA CYS A 29 -9.79 -12.63 -5.98
C CYS A 29 -11.26 -12.79 -5.59
N ARG A 30 -12.10 -11.88 -6.07
CA ARG A 30 -13.54 -11.94 -5.88
C ARG A 30 -14.27 -11.99 -7.19
N ALA A 31 -15.42 -12.65 -7.19
CA ALA A 31 -16.25 -12.77 -8.36
C ALA A 31 -17.48 -11.86 -8.26
N MET A 32 -17.96 -11.41 -9.41
CA MET A 32 -19.32 -10.96 -9.58
C MET A 32 -19.90 -11.68 -10.80
N PHE A 33 -21.19 -11.97 -10.77
CA PHE A 33 -21.89 -12.53 -11.91
C PHE A 33 -23.13 -11.70 -12.20
N TRP A 34 -23.49 -11.62 -13.48
CA TRP A 34 -24.70 -10.92 -13.90
C TRP A 34 -25.90 -11.85 -13.82
N LEU A 35 -26.92 -11.44 -13.08
CA LEU A 35 -28.21 -12.12 -13.04
C LEU A 35 -29.27 -11.20 -13.64
N ALA A 36 -29.92 -11.68 -14.71
CA ALA A 36 -30.97 -10.92 -15.38
C ALA A 36 -32.07 -10.50 -14.39
N GLY A 37 -32.39 -9.20 -14.37
CA GLY A 37 -33.37 -8.62 -13.44
C GLY A 37 -32.81 -8.21 -12.07
N PHE A 38 -31.60 -8.63 -11.71
CA PHE A 38 -30.95 -8.31 -10.43
C PHE A 38 -29.63 -7.54 -10.58
N GLY A 39 -29.02 -7.60 -11.75
CA GLY A 39 -27.76 -6.90 -12.06
C GLY A 39 -26.53 -7.72 -11.66
N TRP A 40 -25.41 -7.03 -11.39
CA TRP A 40 -24.18 -7.65 -10.92
C TRP A 40 -24.29 -8.03 -9.44
N LEU A 41 -24.25 -9.33 -9.15
CA LEU A 41 -24.27 -9.87 -7.81
C LEU A 41 -22.86 -10.31 -7.40
N PRO A 42 -22.38 -9.94 -6.20
CA PRO A 42 -21.10 -10.41 -5.70
C PRO A 42 -21.17 -11.88 -5.28
N ALA A 43 -20.06 -12.60 -5.47
CA ALA A 43 -19.86 -13.94 -4.93
C ALA A 43 -18.40 -14.12 -4.49
N ASP A 44 -18.20 -14.83 -3.37
CA ASP A 44 -16.86 -15.14 -2.87
C ASP A 44 -16.69 -16.61 -2.47
N PRO A 45 -16.65 -17.55 -3.45
CA PRO A 45 -16.40 -18.96 -3.18
C PRO A 45 -14.97 -19.24 -2.68
N ALA A 46 -14.03 -18.32 -2.93
CA ALA A 46 -12.66 -18.43 -2.48
C ALA A 46 -12.57 -18.31 -0.96
N ASP A 47 -13.28 -17.35 -0.34
CA ASP A 47 -13.31 -17.19 1.12
C ASP A 47 -14.05 -18.35 1.82
N VAL A 48 -15.06 -18.95 1.19
CA VAL A 48 -15.69 -20.20 1.68
C VAL A 48 -14.65 -21.31 1.76
N THR A 49 -13.88 -21.51 0.68
CA THR A 49 -12.84 -22.54 0.60
C THR A 49 -11.72 -22.27 1.59
N LYS A 50 -11.28 -21.02 1.69
CA LYS A 50 -10.24 -20.57 2.63
C LYS A 50 -10.66 -20.85 4.07
N MET A 51 -11.88 -20.48 4.45
CA MET A 51 -12.44 -20.77 5.78
C MET A 51 -12.48 -22.27 6.06
N ARG A 52 -13.03 -23.04 5.11
CA ARG A 52 -13.10 -24.50 5.22
C ARG A 52 -11.74 -25.13 5.47
N LEU A 53 -10.74 -24.77 4.66
CA LEU A 53 -9.38 -25.31 4.78
C LEU A 53 -8.69 -24.85 6.07
N ALA A 54 -8.81 -23.57 6.42
CA ALA A 54 -8.20 -23.01 7.62
C ALA A 54 -8.76 -23.68 8.88
N GLU A 55 -10.07 -23.93 8.93
CA GLU A 55 -10.75 -24.56 10.06
C GLU A 55 -10.83 -26.10 9.95
N LYS A 56 -10.22 -26.70 8.92
CA LYS A 56 -10.20 -28.16 8.68
C LYS A 56 -11.60 -28.78 8.66
N LYS A 57 -12.53 -28.11 7.98
CA LYS A 57 -13.93 -28.53 7.83
C LYS A 57 -14.17 -29.28 6.52
N GLU A 58 -15.23 -30.06 6.50
CA GLU A 58 -15.72 -30.72 5.29
C GLU A 58 -16.75 -29.83 4.56
N ASN A 59 -17.02 -30.10 3.29
CA ASN A 59 -17.93 -29.28 2.48
C ASN A 59 -19.38 -29.23 3.02
N GLY A 60 -19.83 -30.26 3.74
CA GLY A 60 -21.17 -30.33 4.36
C GLY A 60 -21.22 -29.88 5.82
N ASP A 61 -20.16 -29.23 6.32
CA ASP A 61 -20.19 -28.65 7.67
C ASP A 61 -21.19 -27.47 7.70
N PRO A 62 -22.10 -27.38 8.69
CA PRO A 62 -23.07 -26.29 8.76
C PRO A 62 -22.46 -24.88 8.76
N ALA A 63 -21.23 -24.72 9.24
CA ALA A 63 -20.52 -23.45 9.17
C ALA A 63 -20.06 -23.11 7.74
N VAL A 64 -19.68 -24.12 6.96
CA VAL A 64 -19.29 -23.95 5.55
C VAL A 64 -20.49 -23.57 4.70
N GLU A 65 -21.62 -24.25 4.91
CA GLU A 65 -22.89 -23.91 4.25
C GLU A 65 -23.34 -22.49 4.59
N ALA A 66 -23.36 -22.13 5.90
CA ALA A 66 -23.76 -20.80 6.33
C ALA A 66 -22.86 -19.67 5.78
N VAL A 67 -21.56 -19.92 5.67
CA VAL A 67 -20.63 -18.96 5.05
C VAL A 67 -20.83 -18.89 3.54
N GLY A 68 -21.07 -20.03 2.88
CA GLY A 68 -21.41 -20.10 1.46
C GLY A 68 -22.66 -19.30 1.11
N ASP A 69 -23.75 -19.52 1.86
CA ASP A 69 -25.02 -18.81 1.68
C ASP A 69 -24.85 -17.30 1.88
N TYR A 70 -24.05 -16.89 2.88
CA TYR A 70 -23.78 -15.47 3.10
C TYR A 70 -22.97 -14.86 1.95
N LEU A 71 -21.90 -15.52 1.52
CA LEU A 71 -21.00 -15.02 0.48
C LEU A 71 -21.56 -15.16 -0.94
N PHE A 72 -22.73 -15.78 -1.12
CA PHE A 72 -23.51 -15.71 -2.34
C PHE A 72 -24.43 -14.48 -2.31
N GLY A 73 -23.95 -13.36 -2.84
CA GLY A 73 -24.62 -12.06 -2.77
C GLY A 73 -23.98 -11.07 -1.79
N ASN A 74 -22.88 -11.44 -1.12
CA ASN A 74 -22.09 -10.52 -0.29
C ASN A 74 -20.57 -10.75 -0.47
N TRP A 75 -19.79 -9.77 -0.04
CA TRP A 75 -18.34 -9.90 0.19
C TRP A 75 -18.01 -9.73 1.67
N GLU A 76 -16.87 -10.26 2.07
CA GLU A 76 -16.19 -9.85 3.30
C GLU A 76 -15.79 -8.37 3.13
N MET A 77 -16.10 -7.51 4.11
CA MET A 77 -16.02 -6.04 3.97
C MET A 77 -14.72 -5.42 4.50
N ASN A 78 -13.75 -6.21 4.97
CA ASN A 78 -12.42 -5.74 5.36
C ASN A 78 -11.48 -5.71 4.15
N TRP A 79 -11.82 -4.92 3.13
CA TRP A 79 -11.02 -4.75 1.92
C TRP A 79 -11.03 -3.31 1.42
N VAL A 80 -10.02 -3.00 0.61
CA VAL A 80 -9.90 -1.74 -0.12
C VAL A 80 -9.65 -2.10 -1.59
N GLY A 81 -10.47 -1.56 -2.48
CA GLY A 81 -10.22 -1.64 -3.92
C GLY A 81 -9.14 -0.63 -4.29
N PHE A 82 -7.95 -1.11 -4.67
CA PHE A 82 -6.86 -0.23 -5.07
C PHE A 82 -7.06 0.33 -6.49
N ASN A 83 -7.60 -0.45 -7.42
CA ASN A 83 -7.85 -0.05 -8.81
C ASN A 83 -8.85 -0.98 -9.52
N TYR A 84 -9.45 -0.49 -10.60
CA TYR A 84 -10.21 -1.29 -11.57
C TYR A 84 -9.77 -0.89 -12.98
N ALA A 85 -9.05 -1.78 -13.66
CA ALA A 85 -8.62 -1.60 -15.04
C ALA A 85 -8.23 -2.95 -15.65
N ARG A 86 -8.07 -2.96 -16.98
CA ARG A 86 -7.57 -4.09 -17.77
C ARG A 86 -6.56 -3.58 -18.79
N ASP A 87 -5.75 -4.49 -19.33
CA ASP A 87 -4.85 -4.25 -20.45
C ASP A 87 -3.85 -3.10 -20.16
N PHE A 88 -3.11 -3.24 -19.06
CA PHE A 88 -2.12 -2.27 -18.61
C PHE A 88 -0.88 -2.29 -19.51
N ALA A 89 -0.71 -1.22 -20.30
CA ALA A 89 0.54 -0.93 -20.98
C ALA A 89 1.53 -0.30 -20.00
N LEU A 90 2.59 -1.03 -19.63
CA LEU A 90 3.63 -0.53 -18.72
C LEU A 90 4.64 0.36 -19.47
N SER A 91 5.27 1.27 -18.73
CA SER A 91 6.42 2.04 -19.21
C SER A 91 7.57 1.92 -18.20
N PRO A 92 8.70 1.30 -18.56
CA PRO A 92 9.00 0.68 -19.85
C PRO A 92 8.05 -0.49 -20.22
N VAL A 93 7.97 -0.82 -21.51
CA VAL A 93 7.13 -1.91 -22.02
C VAL A 93 7.57 -3.21 -21.37
N ALA A 94 6.62 -3.92 -20.79
CA ALA A 94 6.87 -5.21 -20.17
C ALA A 94 7.22 -6.27 -21.22
N GLU A 95 8.13 -7.18 -20.89
CA GLU A 95 8.55 -8.29 -21.75
C GLU A 95 7.38 -9.22 -22.09
N GLN A 96 6.41 -9.36 -21.17
CA GLN A 96 5.19 -10.14 -21.41
C GLN A 96 4.10 -9.38 -22.19
N GLY A 97 4.39 -8.15 -22.65
CA GLY A 97 3.42 -7.27 -23.30
C GLY A 97 2.43 -6.65 -22.31
N ASP A 98 1.25 -6.24 -22.80
CA ASP A 98 0.24 -5.61 -21.96
C ASP A 98 -0.30 -6.60 -20.91
N LEU A 99 -0.32 -6.16 -19.65
CA LEU A 99 -0.81 -6.99 -18.55
C LEU A 99 -2.32 -6.89 -18.47
N ASN A 100 -3.04 -8.01 -18.59
CA ASN A 100 -4.49 -8.01 -18.50
C ASN A 100 -5.00 -7.52 -17.12
N ASN A 101 -4.31 -7.86 -16.02
CA ASN A 101 -4.59 -7.37 -14.68
C ASN A 101 -3.38 -7.55 -13.74
N PHE A 102 -3.42 -6.93 -12.56
CA PHE A 102 -2.47 -7.16 -11.46
C PHE A 102 -3.03 -8.13 -10.42
N GLY A 103 -3.54 -9.29 -10.85
CA GLY A 103 -3.93 -10.37 -9.93
C GLY A 103 -2.76 -10.89 -9.10
N TYR A 104 -1.54 -10.73 -9.63
CA TYR A 104 -0.27 -10.88 -8.94
C TYR A 104 0.60 -9.64 -9.23
N PRO A 105 1.53 -9.27 -8.34
CA PRO A 105 2.49 -8.21 -8.63
C PRO A 105 3.35 -8.60 -9.83
N TYR A 106 3.79 -7.60 -10.60
CA TYR A 106 4.67 -7.81 -11.76
C TYR A 106 5.95 -7.01 -11.59
N ALA A 107 7.09 -7.65 -11.86
CA ALA A 107 8.39 -7.00 -11.88
C ALA A 107 9.34 -7.75 -12.82
N GLU A 108 10.30 -7.00 -13.34
CA GLU A 108 11.37 -7.50 -14.20
C GLU A 108 12.73 -7.04 -13.66
N VAL A 109 13.76 -7.85 -13.85
CA VAL A 109 15.16 -7.48 -13.62
C VAL A 109 15.90 -7.69 -14.93
N ASP A 110 16.48 -6.63 -15.48
CA ASP A 110 17.21 -6.67 -16.76
C ASP A 110 16.40 -7.26 -17.94
N GLY A 111 15.06 -7.13 -17.90
CA GLY A 111 14.13 -7.68 -18.90
C GLY A 111 13.65 -9.09 -18.61
N ASP A 112 14.16 -9.76 -17.56
CA ASP A 112 13.70 -11.07 -17.12
C ASP A 112 12.52 -10.91 -16.13
N PRO A 113 11.30 -11.38 -16.46
CA PRO A 113 10.18 -11.35 -15.53
C PRO A 113 10.43 -12.26 -14.33
N LEU A 114 10.20 -11.73 -13.13
CA LEU A 114 10.29 -12.51 -11.90
C LEU A 114 9.07 -13.43 -11.73
N ASN A 115 9.27 -14.58 -11.08
CA ASN A 115 8.22 -15.56 -10.83
C ASN A 115 7.23 -15.09 -9.73
N PHE A 116 6.20 -14.36 -10.13
CA PHE A 116 5.17 -13.85 -9.22
C PHE A 116 4.20 -14.91 -8.66
N TYR A 117 4.32 -16.18 -9.06
CA TYR A 117 3.59 -17.30 -8.46
C TYR A 117 4.30 -17.93 -7.26
N ASP A 118 5.57 -17.60 -7.03
CA ASP A 118 6.33 -18.01 -5.85
C ASP A 118 6.54 -16.80 -4.93
N PRO A 119 5.74 -16.65 -3.85
CA PRO A 119 5.86 -15.52 -2.93
C PRO A 119 7.20 -15.48 -2.17
N ALA A 120 7.91 -16.62 -2.06
CA ALA A 120 9.21 -16.65 -1.39
C ALA A 120 10.30 -16.08 -2.29
N GLU A 121 10.20 -16.28 -3.61
CA GLU A 121 11.12 -15.71 -4.61
C GLU A 121 10.76 -14.27 -4.98
N PHE A 122 9.47 -13.94 -5.04
CA PHE A 122 8.96 -12.60 -5.35
C PHE A 122 8.58 -11.86 -4.06
N SER A 123 9.58 -11.36 -3.33
CA SER A 123 9.37 -10.54 -2.13
C SER A 123 9.53 -9.05 -2.43
N TYR A 124 8.57 -8.23 -2.00
CA TYR A 124 8.65 -6.79 -2.11
C TYR A 124 8.07 -6.14 -0.85
N ASP A 125 8.64 -5.01 -0.46
CA ASP A 125 8.07 -4.13 0.58
C ASP A 125 7.60 -2.85 -0.12
N TYR A 126 6.36 -2.45 0.17
CA TYR A 126 5.84 -1.18 -0.26
C TYR A 126 5.20 -0.51 0.96
N GLN A 127 5.78 0.62 1.35
CA GLN A 127 5.25 1.43 2.44
C GLN A 127 4.26 2.43 1.84
N THR A 128 2.98 2.21 2.09
CA THR A 128 1.94 3.20 1.83
C THR A 128 1.61 3.92 3.12
N TRP A 129 1.58 5.24 3.06
CA TRP A 129 1.15 6.10 4.15
C TRP A 129 -0.23 6.58 3.77
N ALA A 130 -1.22 6.37 4.65
CA ALA A 130 -2.63 6.65 4.35
C ALA A 130 -2.86 8.11 3.91
N GLU A 131 -2.04 9.02 4.45
CA GLU A 131 -2.02 10.44 4.10
C GLU A 131 -0.57 10.96 4.25
N ASN A 132 -0.08 11.67 3.26
CA ASN A 132 1.22 12.33 3.28
C ASN A 132 1.04 13.82 3.52
N LYS A 133 2.08 14.49 4.00
CA LYS A 133 2.20 15.95 3.97
C LYS A 133 3.52 16.37 3.35
N LYS A 134 3.47 17.45 2.59
CA LYS A 134 4.63 18.19 2.12
C LYS A 134 4.96 19.27 3.13
N VAL A 135 6.17 19.24 3.66
CA VAL A 135 6.75 20.26 4.53
C VAL A 135 7.74 21.07 3.71
N THR A 136 7.51 22.39 3.63
CA THR A 136 8.42 23.35 3.01
C THR A 136 9.25 24.01 4.10
N ILE A 137 10.58 23.91 4.00
CA ILE A 137 11.53 24.45 4.97
C ILE A 137 12.40 25.48 4.28
N ASP A 138 12.41 26.71 4.79
CA ASP A 138 13.35 27.74 4.39
C ASP A 138 14.73 27.48 5.00
N ILE A 139 15.78 27.58 4.19
CA ILE A 139 17.17 27.41 4.59
C ILE A 139 17.99 28.54 3.97
N LYS A 140 18.01 29.70 4.64
CA LYS A 140 18.54 30.96 4.11
C LYS A 140 20.04 30.91 3.80
N ASP A 141 20.81 30.14 4.57
CA ASP A 141 22.27 30.08 4.46
C ASP A 141 22.78 29.12 3.35
N MET A 142 21.87 28.59 2.51
CA MET A 142 22.21 27.73 1.40
C MET A 142 22.84 28.55 0.25
N THR A 143 24.17 28.54 0.14
CA THR A 143 24.92 29.44 -0.78
C THR A 143 25.71 28.73 -1.88
N CYS A 144 25.83 27.40 -1.84
CA CYS A 144 26.53 26.65 -2.90
C CYS A 144 25.90 25.29 -3.19
N SER A 145 26.31 24.68 -4.31
CA SER A 145 25.82 23.37 -4.76
C SER A 145 26.08 22.25 -3.75
N LEU A 146 27.15 22.36 -2.96
CA LEU A 146 27.46 21.39 -1.92
C LEU A 146 26.47 21.45 -0.74
N CYS A 147 25.92 22.64 -0.42
CA CYS A 147 24.88 22.80 0.60
C CYS A 147 23.65 21.94 0.25
N VAL A 148 23.21 21.98 -1.02
CA VAL A 148 22.06 21.21 -1.52
C VAL A 148 22.30 19.72 -1.35
N ILE A 149 23.49 19.24 -1.72
CA ILE A 149 23.84 17.82 -1.64
C ILE A 149 23.82 17.37 -0.18
N SER A 150 24.43 18.15 0.72
CA SER A 150 24.50 17.84 2.15
C SER A 150 23.12 17.77 2.80
N ILE A 151 22.28 18.79 2.58
CA ILE A 151 20.91 18.86 3.12
C ILE A 151 20.03 17.74 2.57
N ASN A 152 20.09 17.46 1.26
CA ASN A 152 19.36 16.36 0.65
C ASN A 152 19.75 15.02 1.26
N LYS A 153 21.06 14.79 1.47
CA LYS A 153 21.54 13.56 2.08
C LYS A 153 21.03 13.41 3.50
N ALA A 154 21.14 14.46 4.32
CA ALA A 154 20.67 14.42 5.71
C ALA A 154 19.16 14.17 5.82
N LEU A 155 18.34 14.89 5.05
CA LEU A 155 16.89 14.73 5.06
C LEU A 155 16.46 13.34 4.58
N ARG A 156 17.07 12.82 3.51
CA ARG A 156 16.75 11.47 2.98
C ARG A 156 17.22 10.33 3.89
N SER A 157 18.18 10.59 4.77
CA SER A 157 18.63 9.61 5.76
C SER A 157 17.84 9.66 7.06
N THR A 158 16.89 10.59 7.22
CA THR A 158 16.00 10.63 8.38
C THR A 158 14.92 9.57 8.24
N ASP A 159 14.79 8.73 9.26
CA ASP A 159 13.79 7.66 9.30
C ASP A 159 12.38 8.20 9.11
N GLY A 160 11.58 7.55 8.25
CA GLY A 160 10.23 7.98 7.88
C GLY A 160 10.14 9.10 6.83
N VAL A 161 11.26 9.65 6.33
CA VAL A 161 11.22 10.60 5.20
C VAL A 161 11.03 9.86 3.88
N ILE A 162 9.99 10.23 3.13
CA ILE A 162 9.60 9.59 1.86
C ILE A 162 10.37 10.20 0.69
N LYS A 163 10.46 11.53 0.68
CA LYS A 163 11.15 12.28 -0.37
C LYS A 163 11.68 13.59 0.21
N ALA A 164 12.87 14.01 -0.22
CA ALA A 164 13.39 15.33 0.09
C ALA A 164 14.16 15.93 -1.09
N LYS A 165 13.95 17.23 -1.31
CA LYS A 165 14.65 18.02 -2.33
C LYS A 165 14.87 19.46 -1.90
N ALA A 166 16.13 19.83 -1.70
CA ALA A 166 16.60 21.19 -1.53
C ALA A 166 16.88 21.88 -2.87
N SER A 167 16.71 23.20 -2.91
CA SER A 167 16.86 24.05 -4.09
C SER A 167 17.56 25.36 -3.72
N LEU A 168 18.70 25.66 -4.35
CA LEU A 168 19.37 26.96 -4.22
C LEU A 168 18.55 28.10 -4.82
N LYS A 169 17.75 27.82 -5.85
CA LYS A 169 16.97 28.87 -6.53
C LYS A 169 15.91 29.46 -5.61
N THR A 170 15.34 28.63 -4.74
CA THR A 170 14.25 29.01 -3.83
C THR A 170 14.73 29.14 -2.39
N HIS A 171 15.97 28.77 -2.08
CA HIS A 171 16.50 28.66 -0.72
C HIS A 171 15.60 27.80 0.21
N GLN A 172 15.01 26.76 -0.36
CA GLN A 172 14.02 25.91 0.31
C GLN A 172 14.34 24.44 0.15
N ALA A 173 13.88 23.63 1.11
CA ALA A 173 13.76 22.19 1.01
C ALA A 173 12.28 21.78 1.07
N GLU A 174 11.83 21.05 0.07
CA GLU A 174 10.53 20.37 0.10
C GLU A 174 10.74 18.92 0.54
N VAL A 175 10.00 18.51 1.57
CA VAL A 175 10.08 17.18 2.16
C VAL A 175 8.69 16.57 2.21
N ILE A 176 8.54 15.34 1.72
CA ILE A 176 7.31 14.56 1.84
C ILE A 176 7.52 13.57 2.99
N VAL A 177 6.59 13.59 3.94
CA VAL A 177 6.56 12.73 5.13
C VAL A 177 5.12 12.28 5.41
N PRO A 178 4.91 11.21 6.19
CA PRO A 178 3.56 10.83 6.64
C PRO A 178 2.88 11.95 7.45
N GLU A 179 1.54 12.02 7.45
CA GLU A 179 0.77 13.06 8.17
C GLU A 179 1.13 13.14 9.68
N GLY A 180 1.39 11.97 10.31
CA GLY A 180 1.81 11.86 11.72
C GLY A 180 3.30 12.11 11.99
N PHE A 181 4.10 12.43 10.99
CA PHE A 181 5.54 12.65 11.15
C PHE A 181 5.85 13.89 12.02
N GLU A 182 6.83 13.76 12.90
CA GLU A 182 7.31 14.87 13.75
C GLU A 182 8.22 15.81 12.95
N ASN A 183 7.68 16.93 12.46
CA ASN A 183 8.42 17.86 11.60
C ASN A 183 9.71 18.41 12.23
N GLN A 184 9.81 18.43 13.57
CA GLN A 184 11.00 18.86 14.30
C GLN A 184 12.22 17.95 14.02
N ALA A 185 11.99 16.68 13.66
CA ALA A 185 13.05 15.77 13.24
C ALA A 185 13.73 16.25 11.95
N LEU A 186 12.99 16.91 11.03
CA LEU A 186 13.57 17.48 9.80
C LEU A 186 14.53 18.63 10.12
N LEU A 187 14.13 19.53 11.04
CA LEU A 187 14.96 20.63 11.50
C LEU A 187 16.22 20.13 12.22
N THR A 188 16.08 19.06 12.99
CA THR A 188 17.20 18.39 13.66
C THR A 188 18.17 17.74 12.66
N ALA A 189 17.65 17.15 11.58
CA ALA A 189 18.48 16.60 10.51
C ALA A 189 19.27 17.70 9.77
N ILE A 190 18.62 18.84 9.49
CA ILE A 190 19.26 20.01 8.87
C ILE A 190 20.33 20.60 9.79
N SER A 191 20.06 20.75 11.09
CA SER A 191 21.04 21.33 12.02
C SER A 191 22.32 20.52 12.15
N ARG A 192 22.26 19.18 12.02
CA ARG A 192 23.44 18.30 11.97
C ARG A 192 24.38 18.59 10.79
N THR A 193 23.87 19.22 9.73
CA THR A 193 24.68 19.65 8.58
C THR A 193 25.29 21.04 8.75
N GLY A 194 25.02 21.72 9.86
CA GLY A 194 25.50 23.06 10.17
C GLY A 194 24.62 24.19 9.62
N TYR A 195 23.43 23.88 9.10
CA TYR A 195 22.48 24.87 8.58
C TYR A 195 21.28 25.03 9.51
N THR A 196 20.59 26.16 9.42
CA THR A 196 19.33 26.40 10.14
C THR A 196 18.17 26.36 9.16
N GLY A 197 17.10 25.66 9.56
CA GLY A 197 15.85 25.59 8.80
C GLY A 197 14.68 26.19 9.58
N GLU A 198 13.72 26.78 8.87
CA GLU A 198 12.45 27.26 9.42
C GLU A 198 11.30 26.68 8.60
N ILE A 199 10.31 26.05 9.25
CA ILE A 199 9.15 25.49 8.55
C ILE A 199 8.25 26.65 8.11
N GLN A 200 8.01 26.77 6.80
CA GLN A 200 7.10 27.76 6.23
C GLN A 200 5.69 27.20 6.07
N GLU A 201 5.58 26.02 5.47
CA GLU A 201 4.30 25.49 5.03
C GLU A 201 4.24 23.98 5.26
N VAL A 202 3.05 23.51 5.64
CA VAL A 202 2.72 22.09 5.75
C VAL A 202 1.41 21.90 5.01
N VAL A 203 1.43 21.11 3.94
CA VAL A 203 0.26 20.85 3.09
C VAL A 203 0.07 19.35 2.95
N SER A 204 -1.13 18.84 3.22
CA SER A 204 -1.47 17.45 2.95
C SER A 204 -1.35 17.17 1.44
N VAL A 205 -0.73 16.05 1.09
CA VAL A 205 -0.56 15.58 -0.29
C VAL A 205 -1.04 14.14 -0.41
N PRO A 206 -1.63 13.75 -1.56
CA PRO A 206 -1.99 12.37 -1.83
C PRO A 206 -0.79 11.42 -1.76
#